data_AF-A0A820N814-F1
#
_entry.id   AF-A0A820N814-F1
#
_cell.length_a   1.000
_cell.length_b   1.000
_cell.length_c   1.000
_cell.angle_alpha   90.00
_cell.angle_beta   90.00
_cell.angle_gamma   90.00
#
_symmetry.space_group_name_H-M   'P 1'
#
loop_
_entity.id
_entity.type
_entity.pdbx_description
1 polymer ?
#
loop_
_entity_poly.entity_id
_entity_poly.type
_entity_poly.pdbx_seq_one_letter_code
_entity_poly.pdbx_strand_id
1 'polypeptide(L)'
;ELAQYKESQWMSFEDFEKQLDDMENKVKGDFQDSDQDDTINENENDEEAIDDMNELYCVACNKSFKSDRAFLNHENSRKHKEFVQLMKAHIQQENEELLLNKDEQVDLTNDDYDQSVQLPINNQS
;
A
#
# COMPACT_ATOMS: atom_id res chain seq x y z
N GLU A 1 -33.77 -36.03 0.31
CA GLU A 1 -34.58 -34.81 0.19
C GLU A 1 -33.77 -33.66 0.78
N LEU A 2 -33.19 -32.80 -0.07
CA LEU A 2 -32.40 -31.64 0.36
C LEU A 2 -33.26 -30.39 0.13
N ALA A 3 -34.25 -30.20 1.00
CA ALA A 3 -35.20 -29.11 0.88
C ALA A 3 -34.83 -27.96 1.82
N GLN A 4 -34.74 -26.77 1.20
CA GLN A 4 -34.76 -25.42 1.78
C GLN A 4 -33.51 -24.96 2.52
N TYR A 5 -32.46 -24.67 1.76
CA TYR A 5 -31.57 -23.57 2.12
C TYR A 5 -32.25 -22.26 1.68
N LYS A 6 -32.62 -21.41 2.64
CA LYS A 6 -33.11 -20.05 2.39
C LYS A 6 -31.92 -19.12 2.61
N GLU A 7 -31.36 -18.62 1.51
CA GLU A 7 -30.31 -17.61 1.57
C GLU A 7 -30.81 -16.40 2.37
N SER A 8 -30.00 -15.97 3.34
CA SER A 8 -30.23 -14.71 4.04
C SER A 8 -30.24 -13.59 3.00
N GLN A 9 -31.35 -12.86 2.93
CA GLN A 9 -31.45 -11.70 2.05
C GLN A 9 -30.58 -10.59 2.63
N TRP A 10 -29.33 -10.54 2.15
CA TRP A 10 -28.38 -9.49 2.43
C TRP A 10 -28.89 -8.19 1.85
N MET A 11 -29.76 -7.51 2.61
CA MET A 11 -30.47 -6.29 2.23
C MET A 11 -31.33 -6.46 0.96
N SER A 12 -32.40 -5.68 0.82
CA SER A 12 -33.06 -5.63 -0.48
C SER A 12 -32.04 -5.10 -1.49
N PHE A 13 -32.04 -5.61 -2.72
CA PHE A 13 -31.22 -5.06 -3.79
C PHE A 13 -31.41 -3.53 -3.91
N GLU A 14 -32.62 -3.06 -3.63
CA GLU A 14 -32.99 -1.64 -3.55
C GLU A 14 -32.32 -0.89 -2.38
N ASP A 15 -32.19 -1.55 -1.22
CA ASP A 15 -31.49 -0.96 -0.06
C ASP A 15 -29.98 -0.84 -0.33
N PHE A 16 -29.43 -1.78 -1.10
CA PHE A 16 -28.02 -1.76 -1.49
C PHE A 16 -27.75 -0.67 -2.54
N GLU A 17 -28.60 -0.53 -3.56
CA GLU A 17 -28.51 0.56 -4.54
C GLU A 17 -28.56 1.93 -3.86
N LYS A 18 -29.48 2.11 -2.89
CA LYS A 18 -29.58 3.35 -2.13
C LYS A 18 -28.34 3.63 -1.29
N GLN A 19 -27.74 2.60 -0.69
CA GLN A 19 -26.51 2.76 0.09
C GLN A 19 -25.31 3.16 -0.78
N LEU A 20 -25.24 2.69 -2.02
CA LEU A 20 -24.20 3.08 -2.98
C LEU A 20 -24.34 4.54 -3.40
N ASP A 21 -25.56 4.99 -3.72
CA ASP A 21 -25.83 6.38 -4.11
C ASP A 21 -25.51 7.36 -2.95
N ASP A 22 -25.89 7.00 -1.72
CA ASP A 22 -25.54 7.78 -0.52
C ASP A 22 -24.02 7.90 -0.31
N MET A 23 -23.25 6.88 -0.66
CA MET A 23 -21.78 6.90 -0.57
C MET A 23 -21.18 7.79 -1.67
N GLU A 24 -21.66 7.68 -2.91
CA GLU A 24 -21.18 8.49 -4.03
C GLU A 24 -21.41 9.99 -3.80
N ASN A 25 -22.60 10.34 -3.28
CA ASN A 25 -22.94 11.73 -3.02
C ASN A 25 -22.12 12.35 -1.88
N LYS A 26 -21.76 11.57 -0.84
CA LYS A 26 -20.86 12.03 0.23
C LYS A 26 -19.45 12.32 -0.30
N VAL A 27 -18.89 11.43 -1.11
CA VAL A 27 -17.56 11.60 -1.69
C VAL A 27 -17.51 12.83 -2.59
N LYS A 28 -18.55 13.10 -3.38
CA LYS A 28 -18.64 14.32 -4.20
C LYS A 28 -18.73 15.60 -3.37
N GLY A 29 -19.48 15.57 -2.27
CA GLY A 29 -19.64 16.74 -1.38
C GLY A 29 -18.34 17.14 -0.68
N ASP A 30 -17.56 16.17 -0.20
CA ASP A 30 -16.35 16.43 0.59
C ASP A 30 -15.20 17.04 -0.25
N PHE A 31 -15.19 16.83 -1.57
CA PHE A 31 -14.17 17.36 -2.48
C PHE A 31 -14.54 18.69 -3.15
N GLN A 32 -15.80 19.14 -3.07
CA GLN A 32 -16.26 20.32 -3.79
C GLN A 32 -16.11 21.65 -3.03
N ASP A 33 -15.70 21.62 -1.75
CA ASP A 33 -15.62 22.80 -0.87
C ASP A 33 -14.19 23.18 -0.45
N SER A 34 -13.16 22.63 -1.13
CA SER A 34 -11.74 22.97 -0.88
C SER A 34 -11.13 23.89 -1.95
N ASP A 35 -11.92 24.85 -2.46
CA ASP A 35 -11.41 26.00 -3.21
C ASP A 35 -11.34 27.23 -2.28
N GLN A 36 -10.46 27.20 -1.27
CA GLN A 36 -9.92 28.41 -0.66
C GLN A 36 -8.76 28.14 0.31
N ASP A 37 -7.63 28.78 -0.02
CA ASP A 37 -6.45 29.05 0.81
C ASP A 37 -5.42 27.92 1.00
N ASP A 38 -4.78 27.52 -0.11
CA ASP A 38 -3.34 27.30 -0.06
C ASP A 38 -2.65 28.60 -0.50
N THR A 39 -2.28 29.41 0.48
CA THR A 39 -1.25 30.44 0.33
C THR A 39 0.05 29.76 -0.12
N ILE A 40 0.17 29.54 -1.43
CA ILE A 40 1.42 29.21 -2.10
C ILE A 40 2.30 30.43 -1.90
N ASN A 41 3.27 30.25 -1.01
CA ASN A 41 4.39 31.14 -0.81
C ASN A 41 5.03 31.41 -2.19
N GLU A 42 4.72 32.58 -2.75
CA GLU A 42 5.36 33.18 -3.93
C GLU A 42 6.87 33.34 -3.65
N ASN A 43 7.61 32.24 -3.66
CA ASN A 43 9.01 32.28 -4.03
C ASN A 43 9.03 32.21 -5.55
N GLU A 44 9.14 33.40 -6.13
CA GLU A 44 9.45 33.66 -7.53
C GLU A 44 10.58 32.74 -8.02
N ASN A 45 10.23 31.62 -8.65
CA ASN A 45 11.04 31.01 -9.68
C ASN A 45 10.12 30.29 -10.68
N ASP A 46 9.66 31.10 -11.61
CA ASP A 46 8.89 30.79 -12.81
C ASP A 46 9.71 29.84 -13.71
N GLU A 47 9.46 28.51 -13.66
CA GLU A 47 9.70 27.54 -14.76
C GLU A 47 9.41 26.04 -14.47
N GLU A 48 8.87 25.61 -13.31
CA GLU A 48 8.75 24.16 -12.99
C GLU A 48 7.35 23.69 -12.56
N ALA A 49 6.30 23.97 -13.35
CA ALA A 49 4.95 23.41 -13.08
C ALA A 49 4.74 21.96 -13.56
N ILE A 50 5.81 21.23 -13.92
CA ILE A 50 5.76 19.86 -14.46
C ILE A 50 6.61 18.86 -13.64
N ASP A 51 7.44 19.31 -12.70
CA ASP A 51 8.38 18.42 -11.96
C ASP A 51 7.83 17.87 -10.62
N ASP A 52 6.67 18.36 -10.15
CA ASP A 52 6.08 17.93 -8.86
C ASP A 52 5.58 16.46 -8.84
N MET A 53 5.65 15.74 -9.96
CA MET A 53 5.21 14.33 -10.04
C MET A 53 6.34 13.30 -9.82
N ASN A 54 7.60 13.73 -9.76
CA ASN A 54 8.75 12.82 -9.62
C ASN A 54 9.50 12.98 -8.28
N GLU A 55 8.77 13.26 -7.20
CA GLU A 55 9.38 13.30 -5.87
C GLU A 55 9.86 11.92 -5.44
N LEU A 56 11.16 11.78 -5.17
CA LEU A 56 11.78 10.55 -4.69
C LEU A 56 11.77 10.55 -3.16
N TYR A 57 11.39 9.43 -2.55
CA TYR A 57 11.18 9.37 -1.10
C TYR A 57 11.98 8.25 -0.43
N CYS A 58 12.66 8.58 0.67
CA CYS A 58 13.34 7.61 1.52
C CYS A 58 12.45 7.23 2.72
N VAL A 59 11.97 5.99 2.72
CA VAL A 59 11.13 5.42 3.79
C VAL A 59 11.87 5.35 5.13
N ALA A 60 13.16 5.00 5.12
CA ALA A 60 13.94 4.88 6.34
C ALA A 60 14.11 6.25 7.03
N CYS A 61 14.29 7.32 6.27
CA CYS A 61 14.58 8.64 6.84
C CYS A 61 13.37 9.58 6.84
N ASN A 62 12.23 9.15 6.30
CA ASN A 62 11.03 9.95 6.08
C ASN A 62 11.34 11.31 5.40
N LYS A 63 11.99 11.26 4.23
CA LYS A 63 12.47 12.45 3.49
C LYS A 63 12.15 12.33 2.01
N SER A 64 11.58 13.37 1.41
CA SER A 64 11.41 13.54 -0.03
C SER A 64 12.58 14.32 -0.65
N PHE A 65 12.81 14.10 -1.94
CA PHE A 65 13.89 14.64 -2.72
C PHE A 65 13.38 14.98 -4.12
N LYS A 66 13.71 16.18 -4.59
CA LYS A 66 13.32 16.68 -5.92
C LYS A 66 14.17 16.14 -7.08
N SER A 67 15.23 15.38 -6.81
CA SER A 67 16.11 14.86 -7.88
C SER A 67 16.81 13.58 -7.49
N ASP A 68 17.06 12.72 -8.50
CA ASP A 68 17.82 11.47 -8.37
C ASP A 68 19.19 11.70 -7.73
N ARG A 69 19.87 12.77 -8.12
CA ARG A 69 21.21 13.10 -7.58
C ARG A 69 21.16 13.36 -6.07
N ALA A 70 20.14 14.06 -5.59
CA ALA A 70 19.98 14.33 -4.16
C ALA A 70 19.66 13.04 -3.38
N PHE A 71 18.78 12.20 -3.95
CA PHE A 71 18.43 10.90 -3.38
C PHE A 71 19.63 9.94 -3.32
N LEU A 72 20.41 9.81 -4.39
CA LEU A 72 21.63 8.98 -4.42
C LEU A 72 22.69 9.44 -3.41
N ASN A 73 22.85 10.76 -3.25
CA ASN A 73 23.75 11.29 -2.21
C ASN A 73 23.24 10.96 -0.81
N HIS A 74 21.93 11.03 -0.61
CA HIS A 74 21.29 10.63 0.64
C HIS A 74 21.55 9.15 0.96
N GLU A 75 21.31 8.24 0.02
CA GLU A 75 21.55 6.79 0.19
C GLU A 75 23.03 6.49 0.47
N ASN A 76 23.93 7.25 -0.14
CA ASN A 76 25.37 7.09 0.08
C ASN A 76 25.88 7.67 1.42
N SER A 77 25.10 8.52 2.06
CA SER A 77 25.48 9.17 3.31
C SER A 77 25.67 8.15 4.45
N ARG A 78 26.65 8.42 5.31
CA ARG A 78 26.94 7.56 6.47
C ARG A 78 25.71 7.43 7.39
N LYS A 79 25.00 8.54 7.62
CA LYS A 79 23.81 8.59 8.46
C LYS A 79 22.70 7.67 7.96
N HIS A 80 22.40 7.69 6.66
CA HIS A 80 21.40 6.80 6.07
C HIS A 80 21.78 5.33 6.29
N LYS A 81 23.03 4.97 5.96
CA LYS A 81 23.54 3.60 6.09
C LYS A 81 23.54 3.11 7.54
N GLU A 82 23.95 3.95 8.49
CA GLU A 82 23.91 3.64 9.93
C GLU A 82 22.47 3.43 10.40
N PHE A 83 21.54 4.30 10.00
CA PHE A 83 20.14 4.21 10.39
C PHE A 83 19.46 2.95 9.83
N VAL A 84 19.69 2.64 8.55
CA VAL A 84 19.14 1.42 7.92
C VAL A 84 19.69 0.16 8.60
N GLN A 85 20.98 0.13 8.95
CA GLN A 85 21.58 -0.99 9.68
C GLN A 85 20.95 -1.17 11.07
N LEU A 86 20.76 -0.08 11.80
CA LEU A 86 20.11 -0.11 13.11
C LEU A 86 18.68 -0.64 13.01
N MET A 87 17.90 -0.14 12.05
CA MET A 87 16.52 -0.57 11.83
C MET A 87 16.46 -2.06 11.48
N LYS A 88 17.38 -2.54 10.63
CA LYS A 88 17.48 -3.97 10.30
C LYS A 88 17.82 -4.83 11.53
N ALA A 89 18.76 -4.37 12.35
CA ALA A 89 19.13 -5.08 13.58
C ALA A 89 17.95 -5.17 14.56
N HIS A 90 17.17 -4.10 14.71
CA HIS A 90 15.98 -4.10 15.56
C HIS A 90 14.94 -5.11 15.07
N ILE A 91 14.63 -5.13 13.77
CA ILE A 91 13.68 -6.08 13.19
C ILE A 91 14.17 -7.53 13.36
N GLN A 92 15.47 -7.77 13.18
CA GLN A 92 16.05 -9.10 13.37
C GLN A 92 15.94 -9.56 14.82
N GLN A 93 16.27 -8.68 15.78
CA GLN A 93 16.15 -8.98 17.20
C GLN A 93 14.70 -9.29 17.59
N GLU A 94 13.73 -8.46 17.17
CA GLU A 94 12.32 -8.71 17.45
C GLU A 94 11.84 -10.04 16.87
N ASN A 95 12.26 -10.38 15.65
CA ASN A 95 11.91 -11.66 15.03
C ASN A 95 12.52 -12.84 15.80
N GLU A 96 13.78 -12.74 16.23
CA GLU A 96 14.42 -13.78 17.05
C GLU A 96 13.70 -13.96 18.38
N GLU A 97 13.34 -12.86 19.07
CA GLU A 97 12.54 -12.90 20.29
C GLU A 97 11.17 -13.55 20.06
N LEU A 98 10.48 -13.22 18.96
CA LEU A 98 9.20 -13.84 18.60
C LEU A 98 9.32 -15.33 18.26
N LEU A 99 10.43 -15.76 17.65
CA LEU A 99 10.69 -17.17 17.33
C LEU A 99 11.03 -17.98 18.58
N LEU A 100 11.82 -17.43 19.50
CA LEU A 100 12.12 -18.08 20.79
C LEU A 100 10.87 -18.25 21.67
N ASN A 101 9.88 -17.38 21.51
CA ASN A 101 8.59 -17.47 22.20
C ASN A 101 7.58 -18.40 21.48
N LYS A 102 7.94 -19.00 20.33
CA LYS A 102 7.06 -19.83 19.49
C LYS A 102 7.32 -21.34 19.58
N ASP A 103 8.08 -21.79 20.58
CA ASP A 103 8.30 -23.23 20.85
C ASP A 103 7.03 -23.99 21.30
N GLU A 104 5.85 -23.36 21.31
CA GLU A 104 4.56 -24.06 21.28
C GLU A 104 3.96 -24.07 19.85
N GLN A 105 4.31 -25.14 19.11
CA GLN A 105 3.50 -25.83 18.08
C GLN A 105 2.98 -25.00 16.88
N VAL A 106 3.56 -25.18 15.68
CA VAL A 106 2.87 -25.76 14.51
C VAL A 106 3.91 -26.29 13.50
N ASP A 107 3.97 -27.60 13.31
CA ASP A 107 4.55 -28.24 12.12
C ASP A 107 3.49 -28.24 11.02
N LEU A 108 3.70 -27.42 9.98
CA LEU A 108 2.98 -27.53 8.71
C LEU A 108 3.98 -27.84 7.60
N THR A 109 4.62 -29.00 7.69
CA THR A 109 5.11 -29.71 6.51
C THR A 109 3.91 -30.26 5.72
N ASN A 110 3.26 -29.41 4.95
CA ASN A 110 2.42 -29.85 3.83
C ASN A 110 3.22 -29.72 2.54
N ASP A 111 4.14 -30.65 2.34
CA ASP A 111 4.68 -31.01 1.03
C ASP A 111 3.57 -31.71 0.23
N ASP A 112 2.75 -30.96 -0.50
CA ASP A 112 1.97 -31.52 -1.62
C ASP A 112 1.55 -30.44 -2.64
N TYR A 113 2.52 -29.70 -3.19
CA TYR A 113 2.29 -28.90 -4.39
C TYR A 113 2.46 -29.78 -5.63
N ASP A 114 1.36 -30.37 -6.09
CA ASP A 114 1.26 -31.01 -7.39
C ASP A 114 1.40 -29.96 -8.52
N GLN A 115 2.54 -30.00 -9.21
CA GLN A 115 2.92 -29.05 -10.27
C GLN A 115 2.28 -29.38 -11.64
N SER A 116 1.12 -30.03 -11.68
CA SER A 116 0.51 -30.55 -12.92
C SER A 116 -0.52 -29.62 -13.62
N VAL A 117 -0.66 -28.35 -13.22
CA VAL A 117 -1.56 -27.42 -13.93
C VAL A 117 -0.88 -26.82 -15.17
N GLN A 118 -0.92 -27.55 -16.28
CA GLN A 118 -0.61 -27.01 -17.60
C GLN A 118 -1.85 -26.23 -18.12
N LEU A 119 -1.82 -24.90 -18.08
CA LEU A 119 -2.84 -24.07 -18.75
C LEU A 119 -2.64 -24.14 -20.27
N PRO A 120 -3.66 -24.48 -21.07
CA PRO A 120 -3.54 -24.48 -22.52
C PRO A 120 -3.42 -23.03 -23.02
N ILE A 121 -2.31 -22.74 -23.72
CA ILE A 121 -2.10 -21.49 -24.44
C ILE A 121 -3.08 -21.50 -25.62
N ASN A 122 -4.18 -20.78 -25.48
CA ASN A 122 -5.17 -20.62 -26.54
C ASN A 122 -4.62 -19.63 -27.58
N ASN A 123 -3.84 -20.13 -28.53
CA ASN A 123 -3.48 -19.37 -29.74
C ASN A 123 -4.67 -19.38 -30.69
N GLN A 124 -5.49 -18.33 -30.64
CA GLN A 124 -6.42 -18.05 -31.72
C GLN A 124 -5.65 -17.35 -32.86
N SER A 125 -5.64 -18.01 -34.02
CA SER A 125 -5.31 -17.43 -35.32
C SER A 125 -6.52 -16.74 -35.92
#